data_AF-A0A536G0Y0-F1
#
_entry.id   AF-A0A536G0Y0-F1
#
_cell.length_a   1.000
_cell.length_b   1.000
_cell.length_c   1.000
_cell.angle_alpha   90.00
_cell.angle_beta   90.00
_cell.angle_gamma   90.00
#
_symmetry.space_group_name_H-M   'P 1'
#
loop_
_entity.id
_entity.type
_entity.pdbx_description
1 polymer ?
#
loop_
_entity_poly.entity_id
_entity_poly.type
_entity_poly.pdbx_seq_one_letter_code
_entity_poly.pdbx_strand_id
1 'polypeptide(L)'
;RFGRFAEPARLVLVALHDGPRTVALLFDDVRSLDGPVGPGTLYAAIARLERRGLIEAARNGEGRPAYRLGGAGTVPGGTQG
;
A
#
# COMPACT_ATOMS: atom_id res chain seq x y z
N ARG A 1 7.25 -14.59 -1.63
CA ARG A 1 8.30 -13.71 -2.22
C ARG A 1 7.66 -12.62 -3.09
N PHE A 2 8.18 -11.38 -3.14
CA PHE A 2 7.59 -10.28 -3.94
C PHE A 2 8.20 -10.11 -5.36
N GLY A 3 9.27 -10.85 -5.70
CA GLY A 3 9.92 -10.76 -7.02
C GLY A 3 10.50 -9.36 -7.27
N ARG A 4 10.48 -8.87 -8.52
CA ARG A 4 10.90 -7.50 -8.89
C ARG A 4 10.13 -6.37 -8.20
N PHE A 5 9.06 -6.70 -7.47
CA PHE A 5 8.23 -5.75 -6.73
C PHE A 5 8.57 -5.73 -5.23
N ALA A 6 9.64 -6.43 -4.81
CA ALA A 6 10.04 -6.49 -3.42
C ALA A 6 10.39 -5.12 -2.86
N GLU A 7 11.18 -4.33 -3.58
CA GLU A 7 11.58 -3.01 -3.11
C GLU A 7 10.41 -2.03 -3.10
N PRO A 8 9.63 -1.84 -4.20
CA PRO A 8 8.45 -0.98 -4.16
C PRO A 8 7.42 -1.39 -3.10
N ALA A 9 7.22 -2.68 -2.84
CA ALA A 9 6.32 -3.13 -1.79
C ALA A 9 6.82 -2.77 -0.39
N ARG A 10 8.14 -2.87 -0.15
CA ARG A 10 8.75 -2.44 1.11
C ARG A 10 8.59 -0.94 1.32
N LEU A 11 8.85 -0.13 0.29
CA LEU A 11 8.74 1.32 0.36
C LEU A 11 7.30 1.79 0.59
N VAL A 12 6.30 1.12 0.01
CA VAL A 12 4.89 1.39 0.32
C VAL A 12 4.59 1.14 1.80
N LEU A 13 5.11 0.07 2.41
CA LEU A 13 4.91 -0.18 3.84
C LEU A 13 5.57 0.90 4.71
N VAL A 14 6.74 1.40 4.31
CA VAL A 14 7.43 2.52 4.98
C VAL A 14 6.59 3.79 4.88
N ALA A 15 6.10 4.14 3.70
CA ALA A 15 5.28 5.34 3.47
C ALA A 15 3.97 5.35 4.30
N LEU A 16 3.41 4.18 4.57
CA LEU A 16 2.19 4.02 5.34
C LEU A 16 2.40 4.00 6.86
N HIS A 17 3.64 4.05 7.35
CA HIS A 17 3.93 4.00 8.78
C HIS A 17 3.31 5.17 9.55
N ASP A 18 3.35 6.37 8.97
CA ASP A 18 2.77 7.58 9.57
C ASP A 18 1.28 7.76 9.21
N GLY A 19 0.60 6.69 8.83
CA GLY A 19 -0.85 6.67 8.61
C GLY A 19 -1.29 6.65 7.14
N PRO A 20 -2.60 6.83 6.88
CA PRO A 20 -3.16 6.56 5.55
C PRO A 20 -2.61 7.48 4.46
N ARG A 21 -2.29 6.92 3.29
CA ARG A 21 -1.80 7.64 2.11
C ARG A 21 -2.68 7.41 0.90
N THR A 22 -2.94 8.47 0.13
CA THR A 22 -3.55 8.32 -1.19
C THR A 22 -2.54 7.70 -2.16
N VAL A 23 -3.00 7.15 -3.29
CA VAL A 23 -2.09 6.61 -4.32
C VAL A 23 -1.10 7.67 -4.82
N ALA A 24 -1.54 8.93 -4.94
CA ALA A 24 -0.67 10.03 -5.35
C ALA A 24 0.47 10.25 -4.35
N LEU A 25 0.16 10.28 -3.05
CA LEU A 25 1.19 10.41 -2.01
C LEU A 25 2.12 9.19 -1.98
N LEU A 26 1.60 7.97 -2.17
CA LEU A 26 2.45 6.78 -2.27
C LEU A 26 3.43 6.83 -3.45
N PHE A 27 3.02 7.43 -4.57
CA PHE A 27 3.94 7.67 -5.68
C PHE A 27 5.07 8.62 -5.29
N ASP A 28 4.72 9.72 -4.62
CA ASP A 28 5.69 10.74 -4.22
C ASP A 28 6.65 10.17 -3.17
N ASP A 29 6.13 9.51 -2.13
CA ASP A 29 6.91 8.89 -1.06
C ASP A 29 7.88 7.84 -1.62
N VAL A 30 7.42 6.92 -2.49
CA VAL A 30 8.29 5.90 -3.09
C VAL A 30 9.36 6.54 -3.99
N ARG A 31 9.02 7.58 -4.76
CA ARG A 31 9.99 8.28 -5.61
C ARG A 31 11.07 9.00 -4.81
N SER A 32 10.69 9.59 -3.68
CA SER A 32 11.63 10.27 -2.80
C SER A 32 12.61 9.31 -2.12
N LEU A 33 12.24 8.05 -1.91
CA LEU A 33 13.07 7.06 -1.22
C LEU A 33 14.04 6.30 -2.14
N ASP A 34 13.63 5.94 -3.37
CA ASP A 34 14.38 5.01 -4.23
C ASP A 34 14.40 5.41 -5.72
N GLY A 35 13.85 6.58 -6.06
CA GLY A 35 13.82 7.09 -7.44
C GLY A 35 12.60 6.65 -8.26
N PRO A 36 12.61 6.83 -9.59
CA PRO A 36 11.40 6.76 -10.40
C PRO A 36 10.68 5.40 -10.35
N VAL A 37 9.48 5.38 -9.76
CA VAL A 37 8.57 4.23 -9.85
C VAL A 37 7.52 4.46 -10.95
N GLY A 38 7.41 3.48 -11.84
CA GLY A 38 6.36 3.44 -12.86
C GLY A 38 5.00 3.06 -12.27
N PRO A 39 3.87 3.53 -12.84
CA PRO A 39 2.55 3.23 -12.31
C PRO A 39 2.23 1.75 -12.19
N GLY A 40 2.56 0.97 -13.23
CA GLY A 40 2.34 -0.48 -13.21
C GLY A 40 3.09 -1.16 -12.06
N THR A 41 4.29 -0.71 -11.71
CA THR A 41 5.08 -1.24 -10.60
C THR A 41 4.46 -0.92 -9.25
N LEU A 42 4.03 0.33 -9.04
CA LEU A 42 3.40 0.74 -7.78
C LEU A 42 2.06 0.02 -7.57
N TYR A 43 1.17 -0.01 -8.56
CA TYR A 43 -0.10 -0.71 -8.46
C TYR A 43 0.09 -2.22 -8.26
N ALA A 44 1.07 -2.82 -8.94
CA ALA A 44 1.41 -4.22 -8.76
C ALA A 44 1.94 -4.54 -7.35
N ALA A 45 2.60 -3.58 -6.70
CA ALA A 45 3.06 -3.69 -5.32
C ALA A 45 1.88 -3.54 -4.33
N ILE A 46 1.06 -2.50 -4.47
CA ILE A 46 -0.16 -2.26 -3.67
C ILE A 46 -1.05 -3.50 -3.70
N ALA A 47 -1.43 -3.98 -4.89
CA ALA A 47 -2.31 -5.14 -5.01
C ALA A 47 -1.71 -6.42 -4.38
N ARG A 48 -0.38 -6.57 -4.35
CA ARG A 48 0.29 -7.69 -3.69
C ARG A 48 0.27 -7.57 -2.17
N LEU A 49 0.41 -6.35 -1.65
CA LEU A 49 0.32 -6.07 -0.23
C LEU A 49 -1.12 -6.28 0.28
N GLU A 50 -2.12 -5.79 -0.46
CA GLU A 50 -3.54 -5.98 -0.15
C GLU A 50 -3.91 -7.47 -0.13
N ARG A 51 -3.53 -8.23 -1.15
CA ARG A 51 -3.79 -9.69 -1.19
C ARG A 51 -3.16 -10.47 -0.02
N ARG A 52 -2.17 -9.88 0.66
CA ARG A 52 -1.52 -10.46 1.84
C ARG A 52 -2.05 -9.90 3.16
N GLY A 53 -3.04 -9.01 3.13
CA GLY A 53 -3.56 -8.34 4.32
C GLY A 53 -2.55 -7.40 5.00
N LEU A 54 -1.48 -7.01 4.30
CA LEU A 54 -0.45 -6.13 4.86
C LEU A 54 -0.84 -4.65 4.77
N ILE A 55 -1.72 -4.32 3.84
CA ILE A 55 -2.36 -3.01 3.70
C ILE A 55 -3.84 -3.23 3.38
N GLU A 56 -4.66 -2.23 3.63
CA GLU A 56 -6.08 -2.24 3.31
C GLU A 56 -6.55 -0.86 2.86
N ALA A 57 -7.67 -0.84 2.11
CA ALA A 57 -8.34 0.39 1.73
C ALA A 57 -8.86 1.13 2.98
N ALA A 58 -8.72 2.45 2.98
CA ALA A 58 -9.10 3.33 4.07
C ALA A 58 -9.49 4.71 3.54
N ARG A 59 -9.64 5.66 4.46
CA ARG A 59 -9.76 7.09 4.15
C ARG A 59 -8.68 7.86 4.90
N ASN A 60 -8.12 8.90 4.28
CA ASN A 60 -7.19 9.80 4.95
C ASN A 60 -7.95 10.81 5.84
N GLY A 61 -7.22 11.74 6.49
CA GLY A 61 -7.82 12.77 7.35
C GLY A 61 -8.80 13.71 6.65
N GLU A 62 -8.74 13.81 5.32
CA GLU A 62 -9.68 14.58 4.49
C GLU A 62 -10.85 13.73 3.97
N GLY A 63 -10.94 12.46 4.38
CA GLY A 63 -11.95 11.53 3.88
C GLY A 63 -11.73 11.12 2.43
N ARG A 64 -10.54 11.24 1.84
CA ARG A 64 -10.23 10.75 0.49
C ARG A 64 -9.86 9.27 0.50
N PRO A 65 -10.15 8.50 -0.57
CA PRO A 65 -9.68 7.12 -0.70
C PRO A 65 -8.17 7.01 -0.52
N ALA A 66 -7.75 6.11 0.36
CA ALA A 66 -6.37 5.94 0.77
C ALA A 66 -6.09 4.47 1.09
N TYR A 67 -4.82 4.16 1.36
CA TYR A 67 -4.37 2.89 1.92
C TYR A 67 -3.77 3.14 3.29
N ARG A 68 -3.89 2.15 4.18
CA ARG A 68 -3.19 2.12 5.49
C ARG A 68 -2.57 0.74 5.71
N LEU A 69 -1.64 0.65 6.65
CA LEU A 69 -1.16 -0.65 7.13
C LEU A 69 -2.35 -1.47 7.64
N GLY A 70 -2.40 -2.73 7.23
CA GLY A 70 -3.39 -3.69 7.73
C GLY A 70 -3.13 -3.93 9.21
N GLY A 71 -4.19 -4.02 10.01
CA GLY A 71 -4.06 -4.50 11.38
C GLY A 71 -3.50 -5.92 11.35
N ALA A 72 -2.42 -6.19 12.10
CA ALA A 72 -1.89 -7.54 12.22
C ALA A 72 -3.00 -8.47 12.73
N GLY A 73 -3.67 -9.20 11.82
CA GLY A 73 -4.75 -10.13 12.17
C GLY A 73 -6.04 -10.04 11.36
N THR A 74 -6.21 -9.14 10.39
CA THR A 74 -7.39 -9.23 9.52
C THR A 74 -7.18 -10.31 8.47
N VAL A 75 -7.55 -11.55 8.81
CA VAL A 75 -7.96 -12.54 7.81
C VAL A 75 -8.91 -11.85 6.82
N PRO A 76 -8.70 -11.94 5.50
CA PRO A 76 -9.65 -11.37 4.56
C PRO A 76 -10.99 -12.08 4.79
N GLY A 77 -12.01 -11.34 5.25
CA GLY A 77 -13.39 -11.82 5.22
C GLY A 77 -13.67 -12.33 3.80
N GLY A 78 -14.16 -13.56 3.61
CA GLY A 78 -15.22 -14.12 4.42
C GLY A 78 -16.43 -13.21 4.26
N THR A 79 -16.92 -13.07 3.03
CA THR A 79 -18.25 -12.50 2.79
C THR A 79 -19.25 -13.42 3.49
N GLN A 80 -19.80 -12.94 4.60
CA GLN A 80 -20.95 -13.47 5.30
C GLN A 80 -22.23 -13.15 4.49
N GLY A 81 -23.22 -14.05 4.54
CA GLY A 81 -24.64 -13.70 4.33
C GLY A 81 -25.15 -13.76 2.89
#